data_AF-A0A0J6RVJ6-F1
#
_entry.id   AF-A0A0J6RVJ6-F1
#
_cell.length_a   1.000
_cell.length_b   1.000
_cell.length_c   1.000
_cell.angle_alpha   90.00
_cell.angle_beta   90.00
_cell.angle_gamma   90.00
#
_symmetry.space_group_name_H-M   'P 1'
#
loop_
_entity.id
_entity.type
_entity.pdbx_description
1 polymer ?
#
loop_
_entity_poly.entity_id
_entity_poly.type
_entity_poly.pdbx_seq_one_letter_code
_entity_poly.pdbx_strand_id
1 'polypeptide(L)'
;HLNTSAQKEWKTVAGALLPLTPVPDLAEASTTLSREFPHLRSEIDGILRTQVGRPYARLPFTILVGEPGAGKTRAARRLCEILGLPVTVYSAAGSADGSIIGTSRQWNSSRACVPLQAIQRDLRATVAIVVDELDKAGSRSDNGRIVDGLLTLIEPENASRYHDPSLECPVDISPVSWIATANSLAGIPQALLDRARIVHMPSPRD
;
A
#
# COMPACT_ATOMS: atom_id res chain seq x y z
N HIS A 1 -16.49 -10.98 -21.20
CA HIS A 1 -15.53 -11.77 -21.99
C HIS A 1 -14.28 -10.94 -22.24
N LEU A 2 -13.16 -11.25 -21.56
CA LEU A 2 -11.88 -10.58 -21.78
C LEU A 2 -11.33 -10.92 -23.20
N ASN A 3 -10.68 -9.97 -23.88
CA ASN A 3 -10.07 -10.19 -25.21
C ASN A 3 -8.79 -11.04 -25.09
N THR A 4 -8.40 -11.76 -26.15
CA THR A 4 -7.40 -12.85 -26.16
C THR A 4 -5.98 -12.45 -25.74
N SER A 5 -5.61 -11.16 -25.77
CA SER A 5 -4.31 -10.63 -25.33
C SER A 5 -4.24 -10.39 -23.82
N ALA A 6 -5.20 -9.65 -23.25
CA ALA A 6 -5.31 -9.46 -21.79
C ALA A 6 -5.55 -10.80 -21.07
N GLN A 7 -6.32 -11.71 -21.68
CA GLN A 7 -6.45 -13.08 -21.18
C GLN A 7 -5.12 -13.84 -21.14
N LYS A 8 -4.18 -13.60 -22.06
CA LYS A 8 -2.86 -14.25 -22.02
C LYS A 8 -1.98 -13.68 -20.90
N GLU A 9 -2.03 -12.38 -20.68
CA GLU A 9 -1.23 -11.70 -19.66
C GLU A 9 -1.70 -12.05 -18.24
N TRP A 10 -3.00 -12.04 -17.99
CA TRP A 10 -3.59 -12.24 -16.65
C TRP A 10 -3.98 -13.69 -16.35
N LYS A 11 -3.64 -14.62 -17.24
CA LYS A 11 -4.04 -16.04 -17.18
C LYS A 11 -3.63 -16.76 -15.90
N THR A 12 -2.50 -16.35 -15.32
CA THR A 12 -1.94 -16.95 -14.10
C THR A 12 -2.70 -16.57 -12.83
N VAL A 13 -3.40 -15.44 -12.84
CA VAL A 13 -4.11 -14.91 -11.65
C VAL A 13 -5.62 -14.88 -11.82
N ALA A 14 -6.13 -14.84 -13.06
CA ALA A 14 -7.56 -14.81 -13.33
C ALA A 14 -8.28 -16.06 -12.78
N GLY A 15 -9.13 -15.87 -11.77
CA GLY A 15 -9.88 -16.94 -11.12
C GLY A 15 -9.05 -17.83 -10.18
N ALA A 16 -7.77 -17.53 -9.98
CA ALA A 16 -6.91 -18.28 -9.09
C ALA A 16 -7.10 -17.85 -7.63
N LEU A 17 -7.10 -18.81 -6.70
CA LEU A 17 -6.94 -18.53 -5.28
C LEU A 17 -5.45 -18.35 -4.99
N LEU A 18 -5.00 -17.11 -4.96
CA LEU A 18 -3.61 -16.79 -4.66
C LEU A 18 -3.32 -16.94 -3.17
N PRO A 19 -2.10 -17.36 -2.79
CA PRO A 19 -1.73 -17.56 -1.41
C PRO A 19 -1.81 -16.25 -0.61
N LEU A 20 -2.31 -16.38 0.62
CA LEU A 20 -2.27 -15.35 1.66
C LEU A 20 -1.03 -15.60 2.53
N THR A 21 -0.23 -14.58 2.79
CA THR A 21 0.94 -14.68 3.66
C THR A 21 0.49 -14.79 5.12
N PRO A 22 0.78 -15.90 5.84
CA PRO A 22 0.44 -16.02 7.26
C PRO A 22 1.17 -14.96 8.09
N VAL A 23 0.60 -14.58 9.23
CA VAL A 23 1.29 -13.68 10.17
C VAL A 23 2.55 -14.39 10.69
N PRO A 24 3.75 -13.78 10.60
CA PRO A 24 4.98 -14.38 11.09
C PRO A 24 5.08 -14.29 12.62
N ASP A 25 6.18 -14.79 13.19
CA ASP A 25 6.48 -14.58 14.62
C ASP A 25 6.66 -13.08 14.90
N LEU A 26 5.67 -12.50 15.60
CA LEU A 26 5.66 -11.08 15.90
C LEU A 26 6.72 -10.67 16.94
N ALA A 27 7.15 -11.58 17.80
CA ALA A 27 8.22 -11.32 18.77
C ALA A 27 9.58 -11.25 18.08
N GLU A 28 9.84 -12.17 17.13
CA GLU A 28 11.04 -12.14 16.29
C GLU A 28 11.04 -10.90 15.37
N ALA A 29 9.90 -10.60 14.76
CA ALA A 29 9.72 -9.40 13.94
C ALA A 29 10.00 -8.11 14.72
N SER A 30 9.40 -7.97 15.91
CA SER A 30 9.63 -6.82 16.80
C SER A 30 11.09 -6.69 17.20
N THR A 31 11.74 -7.80 17.58
CA THR A 31 13.16 -7.82 17.97
C THR A 31 14.05 -7.36 16.82
N THR A 32 13.81 -7.89 15.62
CA THR A 32 14.60 -7.56 14.42
C THR A 32 14.42 -6.09 14.04
N LEU A 33 13.19 -5.61 13.95
CA LEU A 33 12.88 -4.23 13.57
C LEU A 33 13.36 -3.23 14.63
N SER A 34 13.22 -3.54 15.92
CA SER A 34 13.73 -2.68 17.00
C SER A 34 15.24 -2.56 16.98
N ARG A 35 15.97 -3.60 16.55
CA ARG A 35 17.43 -3.52 16.37
C ARG A 35 17.80 -2.64 15.17
N GLU A 36 17.02 -2.70 14.08
CA GLU A 36 17.28 -1.93 12.86
C GLU A 36 16.81 -0.45 12.97
N PHE A 37 15.80 -0.18 13.81
CA PHE A 37 15.20 1.13 14.05
C PHE A 37 14.95 1.35 15.55
N PRO A 38 15.99 1.54 16.38
CA PRO A 38 15.84 1.63 17.83
C PRO A 38 14.92 2.76 18.30
N HIS A 39 14.93 3.88 17.57
CA HIS A 39 14.09 5.05 17.81
C HIS A 39 12.60 4.81 17.50
N LEU A 40 12.23 3.73 16.79
CA LEU A 40 10.84 3.44 16.39
C LEU A 40 10.22 2.28 17.16
N ARG A 41 10.83 1.85 18.28
CA ARG A 41 10.44 0.62 18.96
C ARG A 41 8.96 0.63 19.36
N SER A 42 8.50 1.71 20.00
CA SER A 42 7.10 1.84 20.44
C SER A 42 6.12 1.84 19.25
N GLU A 43 6.51 2.49 18.17
CA GLU A 43 5.71 2.64 16.96
C GLU A 43 5.59 1.31 16.23
N ILE A 44 6.70 0.61 16.05
CA ILE A 44 6.78 -0.73 15.45
C ILE A 44 5.94 -1.71 16.26
N ASP A 45 6.10 -1.76 17.58
CA ASP A 45 5.31 -2.64 18.44
C ASP A 45 3.81 -2.33 18.34
N GLY A 46 3.46 -1.05 18.27
CA GLY A 46 2.10 -0.59 18.04
C GLY A 46 1.52 -1.10 16.71
N ILE A 47 2.31 -1.09 15.64
CA ILE A 47 1.89 -1.60 14.33
C ILE A 47 1.79 -3.13 14.34
N LEU A 48 2.80 -3.84 14.86
CA LEU A 48 2.81 -5.31 14.91
C LEU A 48 1.65 -5.87 15.74
N ARG A 49 1.24 -5.19 16.82
CA ARG A 49 0.05 -5.57 17.61
C ARG A 49 -1.22 -5.68 16.77
N THR A 50 -1.35 -4.93 15.66
CA THR A 50 -2.51 -5.02 14.76
C THR A 50 -2.61 -6.36 14.03
N GLN A 51 -1.53 -7.14 14.01
CA GLN A 51 -1.44 -8.44 13.35
C GLN A 51 -1.78 -9.61 14.27
N VAL A 52 -1.86 -9.39 15.60
CA VAL A 52 -2.19 -10.44 16.57
C VAL A 52 -3.57 -11.03 16.27
N GLY A 53 -3.63 -12.36 16.17
CA GLY A 53 -4.88 -13.09 15.91
C GLY A 53 -5.40 -12.98 14.47
N ARG A 54 -4.69 -12.29 13.57
CA ARG A 54 -5.08 -12.26 12.15
C ARG A 54 -4.72 -13.58 11.46
N PRO A 55 -5.57 -14.06 10.53
CA PRO A 55 -5.29 -15.28 9.77
C PRO A 55 -4.15 -15.09 8.76
N TYR A 56 -3.87 -13.86 8.33
CA TYR A 56 -2.81 -13.50 7.40
C TYR A 56 -2.33 -12.07 7.66
N ALA A 57 -1.10 -11.78 7.23
CA ALA A 57 -0.49 -10.46 7.36
C ALA A 57 -1.24 -9.46 6.47
N ARG A 58 -1.80 -8.43 7.11
CA ARG A 58 -2.42 -7.29 6.44
C ARG A 58 -2.35 -6.08 7.34
N LEU A 59 -1.63 -5.04 6.93
CA LEU A 59 -1.57 -3.78 7.68
C LEU A 59 -2.84 -2.96 7.43
N PRO A 60 -3.45 -2.35 8.46
CA PRO A 60 -4.40 -1.27 8.25
C PRO A 60 -3.71 -0.08 7.59
N PHE A 61 -4.47 0.79 6.92
CA PHE A 61 -3.90 2.00 6.32
C PHE A 61 -3.14 2.80 7.38
N THR A 62 -1.84 2.95 7.19
CA THR A 62 -0.93 3.56 8.17
C THR A 62 -0.18 4.70 7.51
N ILE A 63 -0.09 5.86 8.16
CA ILE A 63 0.73 6.99 7.69
C ILE A 63 1.89 7.18 8.67
N LEU A 64 3.11 7.00 8.18
CA LEU A 64 4.34 7.33 8.89
C LEU A 64 4.67 8.81 8.67
N VAL A 65 4.70 9.60 9.74
CA VAL A 65 4.92 11.05 9.70
C VAL A 65 6.18 11.40 10.45
N GLY A 66 7.07 12.21 9.88
CA GLY A 66 8.27 12.67 10.56
C GLY A 66 9.15 13.50 9.64
N GLU A 67 10.20 14.10 10.19
CA GLU A 67 11.07 15.01 9.44
C GLU A 67 11.75 14.34 8.23
N PRO A 68 12.16 15.12 7.21
CA PRO A 68 13.02 14.62 6.14
C PRO A 68 14.27 13.93 6.72
N GLY A 69 14.63 12.79 6.15
CA GLY A 69 15.77 12.01 6.64
C GLY A 69 15.50 11.08 7.83
N ALA A 70 14.29 11.07 8.41
CA ALA A 70 13.91 10.13 9.49
C ALA A 70 13.82 8.65 9.04
N GLY A 71 14.10 8.33 7.77
CA GLY A 71 14.10 6.95 7.28
C GLY A 71 12.71 6.32 7.07
N LYS A 72 11.65 7.13 6.97
CA LYS A 72 10.24 6.69 6.85
C LYS A 72 10.02 5.62 5.79
N THR A 73 10.46 5.86 4.56
CA THR A 73 10.30 4.93 3.44
C THR A 73 11.07 3.63 3.67
N ARG A 74 12.26 3.70 4.27
CA ARG A 74 13.06 2.52 4.63
C ARG A 74 12.33 1.70 5.70
N ALA A 75 11.84 2.33 6.75
CA ALA A 75 11.10 1.67 7.83
C ALA A 75 9.80 1.03 7.30
N ALA A 76 9.05 1.74 6.45
CA ALA A 76 7.82 1.24 5.84
C ALA A 76 8.07 -0.02 4.99
N ARG A 77 9.06 0.01 4.08
CA ARG A 77 9.42 -1.16 3.26
C ARG A 77 9.84 -2.32 4.16
N ARG A 78 10.70 -2.05 5.13
CA ARG A 78 11.28 -3.09 5.97
C ARG A 78 10.27 -3.76 6.89
N LEU A 79 9.31 -3.01 7.41
CA LEU A 79 8.18 -3.54 8.16
C LEU A 79 7.37 -4.53 7.31
N CYS A 80 7.05 -4.17 6.07
CA CYS A 80 6.30 -5.05 5.16
C CYS A 80 7.09 -6.31 4.80
N GLU A 81 8.39 -6.19 4.52
CA GLU A 81 9.28 -7.32 4.24
C GLU A 81 9.35 -8.30 5.41
N ILE A 82 9.48 -7.80 6.64
CA ILE A 82 9.48 -8.63 7.86
C ILE A 82 8.14 -9.35 8.06
N LEU A 83 7.04 -8.74 7.61
CA LEU A 83 5.71 -9.37 7.59
C LEU A 83 5.53 -10.37 6.42
N GLY A 84 6.56 -10.57 5.58
CA GLY A 84 6.50 -11.45 4.42
C GLY A 84 5.66 -10.92 3.26
N LEU A 85 5.41 -9.61 3.23
CA LEU A 85 4.63 -8.94 2.19
C LEU A 85 5.57 -8.43 1.08
N PRO A 86 5.40 -8.87 -0.18
CA PRO A 86 6.08 -8.25 -1.31
C PRO A 86 5.74 -6.77 -1.40
N VAL A 87 6.76 -5.92 -1.60
CA VAL A 87 6.62 -4.47 -1.51
C VAL A 87 6.71 -3.80 -2.87
N THR A 88 5.75 -2.95 -3.17
CA THR A 88 5.82 -1.98 -4.27
C THR A 88 5.77 -0.57 -3.70
N VAL A 89 6.71 0.29 -4.12
CA VAL A 89 6.74 1.68 -3.69
C VAL A 89 6.29 2.59 -4.80
N TYR A 90 5.30 3.43 -4.49
CA TYR A 90 4.67 4.38 -5.39
C TYR A 90 4.92 5.79 -4.87
N SER A 91 5.64 6.61 -5.63
CA SER A 91 5.89 8.01 -5.26
C SER A 91 4.67 8.87 -5.59
N ALA A 92 4.08 9.52 -4.58
CA ALA A 92 2.97 10.44 -4.77
C ALA A 92 3.42 11.82 -5.32
N ALA A 93 4.67 12.22 -5.07
CA ALA A 93 5.22 13.48 -5.57
C ALA A 93 5.53 13.48 -7.08
N GLY A 94 5.96 12.33 -7.61
CA GLY A 94 6.38 12.17 -9.01
C GLY A 94 5.31 11.64 -9.95
N SER A 95 4.22 11.07 -9.42
CA SER A 95 3.19 10.43 -10.22
C SER A 95 2.07 11.41 -10.54
N ALA A 96 2.11 12.01 -11.72
CA ALA A 96 1.09 12.99 -12.16
C ALA A 96 -0.26 12.35 -12.55
N ASP A 97 -0.33 11.05 -12.80
CA ASP A 97 -1.41 10.48 -13.62
C ASP A 97 -2.43 9.61 -12.88
N GLY A 98 -2.40 9.57 -11.54
CA GLY A 98 -3.35 8.76 -10.78
C GLY A 98 -3.24 7.26 -11.06
N SER A 99 -2.17 6.81 -11.71
CA SER A 99 -2.02 5.43 -12.17
C SER A 99 -2.09 4.34 -11.11
N ILE A 100 -2.01 4.71 -9.84
CA ILE A 100 -2.28 3.81 -8.73
C ILE A 100 -3.65 3.12 -8.85
N ILE A 101 -4.66 3.80 -9.40
CA ILE A 101 -6.00 3.28 -9.70
C ILE A 101 -6.11 2.61 -11.09
N GLY A 102 -5.02 2.53 -11.84
CA GLY A 102 -5.05 2.08 -13.22
C GLY A 102 -5.56 3.16 -14.18
N THR A 103 -5.52 2.86 -15.47
CA THR A 103 -5.92 3.78 -16.54
C THR A 103 -6.95 3.13 -17.45
N SER A 104 -7.75 3.97 -18.11
CA SER A 104 -8.80 3.48 -19.00
C SER A 104 -8.23 2.62 -20.13
N ARG A 105 -8.88 1.49 -20.39
CA ARG A 105 -8.59 0.61 -21.53
C ARG A 105 -8.57 1.32 -22.88
N GLN A 106 -9.27 2.45 -23.00
CA GLN A 106 -9.32 3.24 -24.23
C GLN A 106 -8.00 3.96 -24.55
N TRP A 107 -7.08 4.05 -23.59
CA TRP A 107 -5.78 4.68 -23.79
C TRP A 107 -4.76 3.66 -24.32
N ASN A 108 -3.94 4.07 -25.30
CA ASN A 108 -2.89 3.21 -25.85
C ASN A 108 -1.89 2.71 -24.79
N SER A 109 -1.75 3.44 -23.68
CA SER A 109 -0.92 3.09 -22.52
C SER A 109 -1.75 2.61 -21.33
N SER A 110 -2.87 1.93 -21.58
CA SER A 110 -3.71 1.35 -20.52
C SER A 110 -2.90 0.42 -19.62
N ARG A 111 -3.10 0.57 -18.31
CA ARG A 111 -2.48 -0.26 -17.28
C ARG A 111 -3.46 -0.55 -16.17
N ALA A 112 -3.43 -1.78 -15.68
CA ALA A 112 -4.15 -2.17 -14.47
C ALA A 112 -3.70 -1.32 -13.27
N CYS A 113 -4.47 -1.33 -12.19
CA CYS A 113 -4.10 -0.66 -10.96
C CYS A 113 -2.80 -1.26 -10.37
N VAL A 114 -2.03 -0.42 -9.69
CA VAL A 114 -0.74 -0.80 -9.11
C VAL A 114 -0.83 -2.01 -8.17
N PRO A 115 -1.81 -2.14 -7.25
CA PRO A 115 -1.91 -3.33 -6.41
C PRO A 115 -2.12 -4.61 -7.22
N LEU A 116 -2.92 -4.56 -8.27
CA LEU A 116 -3.18 -5.73 -9.11
C LEU A 116 -1.93 -6.16 -9.90
N GLN A 117 -1.15 -5.20 -10.42
CA GLN A 117 0.14 -5.49 -11.03
C GLN A 117 1.12 -6.14 -10.04
N ALA A 118 1.15 -5.69 -8.78
CA ALA A 118 1.98 -6.30 -7.75
C ALA A 118 1.55 -7.74 -7.44
N ILE A 119 0.24 -7.98 -7.31
CA ILE A 119 -0.33 -9.33 -7.12
C ILE A 119 0.07 -10.26 -8.27
N GLN A 120 0.00 -9.79 -9.52
CA GLN A 120 0.38 -10.57 -10.69
C GLN A 120 1.88 -10.90 -10.71
N ARG A 121 2.73 -9.93 -10.41
CA ARG A 121 4.18 -10.11 -10.36
C ARG A 121 4.59 -11.11 -9.29
N ASP A 122 4.03 -10.98 -8.09
CA ASP A 122 4.49 -11.71 -6.91
C ASP A 122 3.67 -12.99 -6.66
N LEU A 123 2.62 -13.22 -7.44
CA LEU A 123 1.69 -14.37 -7.35
C LEU A 123 1.17 -14.59 -5.93
N ARG A 124 0.85 -13.50 -5.24
CA ARG A 124 0.35 -13.47 -3.85
C ARG A 124 -0.79 -12.48 -3.73
N ALA A 125 -1.83 -12.85 -2.97
CA ALA A 125 -2.94 -11.95 -2.70
C ALA A 125 -2.55 -10.85 -1.69
N THR A 126 -1.70 -11.17 -0.71
CA THR A 126 -1.17 -10.22 0.27
C THR A 126 0.10 -9.57 -0.24
N VAL A 127 -0.02 -8.35 -0.74
CA VAL A 127 1.09 -7.47 -1.12
C VAL A 127 1.01 -6.15 -0.35
N ALA A 128 2.11 -5.42 -0.27
CA ALA A 128 2.17 -4.11 0.37
C ALA A 128 2.48 -3.00 -0.63
N ILE A 129 1.67 -1.95 -0.61
CA ILE A 129 1.91 -0.72 -1.36
C ILE A 129 2.36 0.38 -0.40
N VAL A 130 3.58 0.87 -0.62
CA VAL A 130 4.13 2.03 0.10
C VAL A 130 3.89 3.27 -0.75
N VAL A 131 3.04 4.18 -0.28
CA VAL A 131 2.79 5.49 -0.93
C VAL A 131 3.74 6.52 -0.34
N ASP A 132 4.80 6.84 -1.07
CA ASP A 132 5.86 7.73 -0.60
C ASP A 132 5.50 9.20 -0.82
N GLU A 133 5.76 10.05 0.17
CA GLU A 133 5.55 11.50 0.11
C GLU A 133 4.10 11.91 -0.16
N LEU A 134 3.14 11.30 0.55
CA LEU A 134 1.71 11.58 0.41
C LEU A 134 1.37 13.06 0.65
N ASP A 135 2.11 13.77 1.51
CA ASP A 135 1.93 15.21 1.73
C ASP A 135 2.21 16.06 0.48
N LYS A 136 2.98 15.53 -0.48
CA LYS A 136 3.27 16.21 -1.75
C LYS A 136 2.19 15.98 -2.81
N ALA A 137 1.24 15.08 -2.55
CA ALA A 137 0.02 14.97 -3.35
C ALA A 137 -0.94 16.15 -3.13
N GLY A 138 -0.74 17.07 -2.18
CA GLY A 138 -1.67 18.21 -2.02
C GLY A 138 -1.47 19.37 -3.02
N SER A 139 -0.34 19.43 -3.73
CA SER A 139 0.17 20.69 -4.31
C SER A 139 0.01 20.86 -5.84
N ARG A 140 -0.56 19.89 -6.56
CA ARG A 140 -0.78 19.92 -8.02
C ARG A 140 -2.25 19.62 -8.38
N SER A 141 -2.69 20.11 -9.56
CA SER A 141 -4.08 20.13 -10.01
C SER A 141 -4.67 18.76 -10.40
N ASP A 142 -3.83 17.76 -10.64
CA ASP A 142 -4.17 16.37 -11.00
C ASP A 142 -4.32 15.45 -9.77
N ASN A 143 -3.94 15.92 -8.59
CA ASN A 143 -3.77 15.08 -7.42
C ASN A 143 -5.04 14.62 -6.70
N GLY A 144 -6.19 15.28 -6.95
CA GLY A 144 -7.49 14.80 -6.46
C GLY A 144 -7.73 13.34 -6.84
N ARG A 145 -7.23 12.93 -8.02
CA ARG A 145 -7.35 11.56 -8.53
C ARG A 145 -6.58 10.52 -7.73
N ILE A 146 -5.43 10.88 -7.13
CA ILE A 146 -4.64 9.96 -6.30
C ILE A 146 -5.31 9.78 -4.94
N VAL A 147 -5.72 10.87 -4.30
CA VAL A 147 -6.36 10.80 -2.97
C VAL A 147 -7.71 10.10 -3.06
N ASP A 148 -8.56 10.49 -4.01
CA ASP A 148 -9.88 9.87 -4.22
C ASP A 148 -9.73 8.38 -4.60
N GLY A 149 -8.73 8.10 -5.41
CA GLY A 149 -8.34 6.74 -5.75
C GLY A 149 -7.94 5.92 -4.53
N LEU A 150 -7.04 6.45 -3.71
CA LEU A 150 -6.61 5.80 -2.47
C LEU A 150 -7.77 5.55 -1.52
N LEU A 151 -8.68 6.51 -1.34
CA LEU A 151 -9.89 6.33 -0.52
C LEU A 151 -10.71 5.10 -0.97
N THR A 152 -10.83 4.88 -2.28
CA THR A 152 -11.52 3.71 -2.82
C THR A 152 -10.75 2.41 -2.56
N LEU A 153 -9.42 2.45 -2.71
CA LEU A 153 -8.57 1.26 -2.62
C LEU A 153 -8.29 0.79 -1.19
N ILE A 154 -8.28 1.70 -0.19
CA ILE A 154 -8.02 1.35 1.21
C ILE A 154 -9.24 0.80 1.94
N GLU A 155 -10.44 1.12 1.47
CA GLU A 155 -11.71 0.70 2.07
C GLU A 155 -12.01 -0.77 1.73
N PRO A 156 -12.04 -1.70 2.70
CA PRO A 156 -12.17 -3.13 2.43
C PRO A 156 -13.40 -3.51 1.59
N GLU A 157 -14.54 -2.85 1.84
CA GLU A 157 -15.80 -3.11 1.11
C GLU A 157 -15.64 -2.80 -0.38
N ASN A 158 -15.05 -1.65 -0.71
CA ASN A 158 -14.76 -1.24 -2.08
C ASN A 158 -13.65 -2.10 -2.70
N ALA A 159 -12.58 -2.36 -1.94
CA ALA A 159 -11.42 -3.11 -2.38
C ALA A 159 -11.74 -4.57 -2.75
N SER A 160 -12.76 -5.18 -2.12
CA SER A 160 -13.17 -6.57 -2.39
C SER A 160 -13.78 -6.78 -3.79
N ARG A 161 -14.24 -5.70 -4.43
CA ARG A 161 -14.89 -5.71 -5.76
C ARG A 161 -14.46 -4.51 -6.59
N TYR A 162 -13.20 -4.12 -6.47
CA TYR A 162 -12.68 -2.96 -7.17
C TYR A 162 -12.78 -3.16 -8.69
N HIS A 163 -13.43 -2.24 -9.41
CA HIS A 163 -13.57 -2.34 -10.86
C HIS A 163 -12.36 -1.72 -11.55
N ASP A 164 -11.44 -2.54 -12.03
CA ASP A 164 -10.21 -2.06 -12.68
C ASP A 164 -10.52 -1.42 -14.06
N PRO A 165 -10.13 -0.17 -14.31
CA PRO A 165 -10.45 0.53 -15.57
C PRO A 165 -9.79 -0.05 -16.82
N SER A 166 -8.68 -0.78 -16.67
CA SER A 166 -7.95 -1.39 -17.77
C SER A 166 -8.50 -2.77 -18.11
N LEU A 167 -8.86 -3.55 -17.09
CA LEU A 167 -9.42 -4.90 -17.28
C LEU A 167 -10.93 -4.90 -17.53
N GLU A 168 -11.63 -3.84 -17.11
CA GLU A 168 -13.08 -3.71 -17.19
C GLU A 168 -13.81 -4.87 -16.46
N CYS A 169 -13.29 -5.26 -15.30
CA CYS A 169 -13.85 -6.30 -14.46
C CYS A 169 -13.57 -6.04 -12.96
N PRO A 170 -14.39 -6.63 -12.06
CA PRO A 170 -14.11 -6.56 -10.63
C PRO A 170 -12.91 -7.43 -10.26
N VAL A 171 -12.08 -6.92 -9.37
CA VAL A 171 -10.95 -7.62 -8.76
C VAL A 171 -10.99 -7.48 -7.24
N ASP A 172 -10.52 -8.50 -6.54
CA ASP A 172 -10.36 -8.46 -5.08
C ASP A 172 -8.93 -8.03 -4.74
N ILE A 173 -8.81 -6.81 -4.24
CA ILE A 173 -7.58 -6.23 -3.70
C ILE A 173 -7.72 -5.94 -2.20
N SER A 174 -8.76 -6.46 -1.55
CA SER A 174 -8.98 -6.29 -0.12
C SER A 174 -7.83 -6.80 0.76
N PRO A 175 -7.04 -7.85 0.39
CA PRO A 175 -5.91 -8.31 1.20
C PRO A 175 -4.65 -7.41 1.12
N VAL A 176 -4.66 -6.39 0.26
CA VAL A 176 -3.53 -5.47 0.09
C VAL A 176 -3.32 -4.64 1.36
N SER A 177 -2.05 -4.49 1.73
CA SER A 177 -1.59 -3.63 2.83
C SER A 177 -1.16 -2.26 2.32
N TRP A 178 -1.53 -1.22 3.05
CA TRP A 178 -1.26 0.17 2.66
C TRP A 178 -0.47 0.89 3.74
N ILE A 179 0.68 1.43 3.35
CA ILE A 179 1.46 2.32 4.21
C ILE A 179 1.84 3.56 3.42
N ALA A 180 1.68 4.74 3.99
CA ALA A 180 2.10 5.98 3.38
C ALA A 180 3.19 6.64 4.21
N THR A 181 4.03 7.44 3.57
CA THR A 181 4.98 8.31 4.26
C THR A 181 4.60 9.77 4.01
N ALA A 182 4.84 10.62 5.00
CA ALA A 182 4.62 12.05 4.89
C ALA A 182 5.63 12.81 5.74
N ASN A 183 6.01 14.01 5.29
CA ASN A 183 6.80 14.91 6.13
C ASN A 183 5.92 15.68 7.12
N SER A 184 4.68 15.95 6.74
CA SER A 184 3.69 16.61 7.58
C SER A 184 2.30 16.09 7.21
N LEU A 185 1.35 16.19 8.13
CA LEU A 185 -0.06 15.94 7.83
C LEU A 185 -0.70 17.09 7.05
N ALA A 186 -0.04 18.26 6.99
CA ALA A 186 -0.53 19.41 6.27
C ALA A 186 -0.72 19.09 4.77
N GLY A 187 -1.90 19.40 4.25
CA GLY A 187 -2.25 19.15 2.86
C GLY A 187 -2.75 17.72 2.56
N ILE A 188 -2.72 16.80 3.53
CA ILE A 188 -3.37 15.49 3.39
C ILE A 188 -4.87 15.67 3.70
N PRO A 189 -5.78 15.22 2.81
CA PRO A 189 -7.21 15.36 3.05
C PRO A 189 -7.69 14.62 4.30
N GLN A 190 -8.58 15.28 5.06
CA GLN A 190 -9.12 14.74 6.32
C GLN A 190 -9.74 13.35 6.14
N ALA A 191 -10.39 13.10 5.00
CA ALA A 191 -10.98 11.79 4.70
C ALA A 191 -9.96 10.64 4.74
N LEU A 192 -8.70 10.86 4.34
CA LEU A 192 -7.64 9.86 4.47
C LEU A 192 -7.16 9.77 5.92
N LEU A 193 -7.01 10.90 6.61
CA LEU A 193 -6.56 10.96 8.00
C LEU A 193 -7.50 10.20 8.94
N ASP A 194 -8.81 10.34 8.75
CA ASP A 194 -9.84 9.66 9.55
C ASP A 194 -9.78 8.13 9.43
N ARG A 195 -9.21 7.62 8.34
CA ARG A 195 -9.05 6.18 8.04
C ARG A 195 -7.65 5.66 8.38
N ALA A 196 -6.73 6.56 8.68
CA ALA A 196 -5.33 6.23 8.87
C ALA A 196 -5.01 5.97 10.34
N ARG A 197 -4.20 4.94 10.57
CA ARG A 197 -3.35 4.89 11.76
C ARG A 197 -2.19 5.86 11.55
N ILE A 198 -2.18 6.97 12.27
CA ILE A 198 -1.08 7.94 12.23
C ILE A 198 0.03 7.48 13.19
N VAL A 199 1.26 7.41 12.68
CA VAL A 199 2.45 7.03 13.44
C VAL A 199 3.50 8.12 13.27
N HIS A 200 3.79 8.83 14.35
CA HIS A 200 4.84 9.84 14.38
C HIS A 200 6.18 9.17 14.60
N MET A 201 7.09 9.35 13.66
CA MET A 201 8.46 8.84 13.70
C MET A 201 9.38 9.89 14.34
N PRO A 202 9.96 9.61 15.52
CA PRO A 202 10.99 10.46 16.10
C PRO A 202 12.25 10.50 15.22
N SER A 203 13.08 11.51 15.41
CA SER A 203 14.35 11.61 14.69
C SER A 203 15.29 10.49 15.16
N PRO A 204 16.09 9.87 14.27
CA PRO A 204 17.10 8.89 14.68
C PRO A 204 18.22 9.47 15.58
N ARG A 205 18.24 10.79 15.77
CA ARG A 205 19.24 11.52 16.57
C ARG A 205 18.74 11.92 17.95
N ASP A 206 17.48 11.63 18.28
CA ASP A 206 16.86 11.94 19.57
C ASP A 206 17.01 10.77 20.57
#